data_AF-A0A7M1S2G0-F1
#
_entry.id   AF-A0A7M1S2G0-F1
#
_cell.length_a   1.000
_cell.length_b   1.000
_cell.length_c   1.000
_cell.angle_alpha   90.00
_cell.angle_beta   90.00
_cell.angle_gamma   90.00
#
_symmetry.space_group_name_H-M   'P 1'
#
loop_
_entity.id
_entity.type
_entity.pdbx_description
1 polymer ?
#
loop_
_entity_poly.entity_id
_entity_poly.type
_entity_poly.pdbx_seq_one_letter_code
_entity_poly.pdbx_strand_id
1 'polypeptide(L)'
;MDYMFQPGFLGTRAPFFMDFVTLIVALLPLLVWVAITFAQKANYTLHGWTQSIIFVFSLIVVGYFEYGVRLGGGYEAFVQNTKVAHDYLFVILIIHIFIAVLTLGIWTSTLFGAYKSSKRGGVLPGVGSASHKKAGLRTFAGIVLTSLTGIWVYLLLFVF
;
A
#
# COMPACT_ATOMS: atom_id res chain seq x y z
N MET A 1 -4.88 20.36 13.24
CA MET A 1 -4.25 19.30 12.42
C MET A 1 -2.82 19.69 12.06
N ASP A 2 -2.22 20.61 12.82
CA ASP A 2 -1.01 21.33 12.41
C ASP A 2 0.22 20.44 12.39
N TYR A 3 0.19 19.34 13.17
CA TYR A 3 1.26 18.34 13.22
C TYR A 3 1.53 17.68 11.85
N MET A 4 0.51 17.52 11.00
CA MET A 4 0.66 16.81 9.72
C MET A 4 1.66 17.54 8.81
N PHE A 5 1.61 18.87 8.81
CA PHE A 5 2.40 19.75 7.95
C PHE A 5 3.67 20.29 8.61
N GLN A 6 3.98 19.83 9.84
CA GLN A 6 5.29 20.09 10.43
C GLN A 6 6.39 19.37 9.65
N PRO A 7 7.67 19.78 9.80
CA PRO A 7 8.79 19.07 9.20
C PRO A 7 8.78 17.58 9.50
N GLY A 8 9.11 16.78 8.49
CA GLY A 8 9.25 15.33 8.61
C GLY A 8 10.46 14.87 9.42
N PHE A 9 10.58 13.54 9.58
CA PHE A 9 11.63 12.89 10.37
C PHE A 9 12.69 12.16 9.50
N LEU A 10 12.50 12.10 8.18
CA LEU A 10 13.44 11.47 7.24
C LEU A 10 14.55 12.43 6.76
N GLY A 11 14.58 13.66 7.29
CA GLY A 11 15.59 14.66 6.93
C GLY A 11 15.42 15.26 5.53
N THR A 12 14.22 15.14 4.95
CA THR A 12 13.86 15.74 3.65
C THR A 12 12.98 16.97 3.86
N ARG A 13 12.57 17.64 2.77
CA ARG A 13 11.59 18.75 2.82
C ARG A 13 10.13 18.28 2.93
N ALA A 14 9.90 16.97 3.04
CA ALA A 14 8.57 16.42 3.17
C ALA A 14 7.94 16.80 4.52
N PRO A 15 6.62 17.02 4.57
CA PRO A 15 5.91 17.16 5.84
C PRO A 15 5.81 15.80 6.56
N PHE A 16 5.60 15.85 7.88
CA PHE A 16 5.50 14.68 8.76
C PHE A 16 4.60 13.57 8.22
N PHE A 17 3.41 13.90 7.72
CA PHE A 17 2.48 12.89 7.24
C PHE A 17 2.99 12.11 6.02
N MET A 18 3.77 12.76 5.14
CA MET A 18 4.35 12.11 3.96
C MET A 18 5.44 11.13 4.39
N ASP A 19 6.30 11.51 5.33
CA ASP A 19 7.33 10.61 5.88
C ASP A 19 6.72 9.39 6.56
N PHE A 20 5.71 9.64 7.38
CA PHE A 20 5.00 8.58 8.10
C PHE A 20 4.35 7.57 7.15
N VAL A 21 3.63 8.05 6.13
CA VAL A 21 3.00 7.17 5.14
C VAL A 21 4.04 6.43 4.31
N THR A 22 5.09 7.12 3.84
CA THR A 22 6.19 6.50 3.07
C THR A 22 6.85 5.38 3.85
N LEU A 23 7.13 5.58 5.14
CA LEU A 23 7.71 4.54 5.99
C LEU A 23 6.80 3.31 6.10
N ILE A 24 5.50 3.51 6.33
CA ILE A 24 4.54 2.40 6.41
C ILE A 24 4.46 1.66 5.07
N VAL A 25 4.38 2.38 3.95
CA VAL A 25 4.31 1.81 2.61
C VAL A 25 5.60 1.06 2.25
N ALA A 26 6.77 1.52 2.72
CA ALA A 26 8.03 0.82 2.58
C ALA A 26 8.06 -0.50 3.37
N LEU A 27 7.44 -0.56 4.54
CA LEU A 27 7.35 -1.75 5.38
C LEU A 27 6.27 -2.74 4.92
N LEU A 28 5.27 -2.29 4.16
CA LEU A 28 4.11 -3.10 3.77
C LEU A 28 4.46 -4.42 3.06
N PRO A 29 5.41 -4.48 2.09
CA PRO A 29 5.83 -5.74 1.49
C PRO A 29 6.35 -6.75 2.52
N LEU A 30 7.12 -6.30 3.51
CA LEU A 30 7.64 -7.18 4.57
C LEU A 30 6.50 -7.74 5.42
N LEU A 31 5.55 -6.89 5.82
CA LEU A 31 4.39 -7.31 6.63
C LEU A 31 3.54 -8.36 5.90
N VAL A 32 3.26 -8.13 4.61
CA VAL A 32 2.48 -9.06 3.79
C VAL A 32 3.24 -10.35 3.58
N TRP A 33 4.56 -10.29 3.37
CA TRP A 33 5.40 -11.48 3.27
C TRP A 33 5.36 -12.32 4.55
N VAL A 34 5.52 -11.70 5.73
CA VAL A 34 5.38 -12.37 7.03
C VAL A 34 4.02 -13.06 7.14
N ALA A 35 2.93 -12.35 6.78
CA ALA A 35 1.59 -12.93 6.80
C ALA A 35 1.43 -14.13 5.85
N ILE A 36 2.12 -14.15 4.70
CA ILE A 36 2.16 -15.31 3.79
C ILE A 36 2.89 -16.51 4.43
N THR A 37 3.93 -16.29 5.23
CA THR A 37 4.64 -17.39 5.91
C THR A 37 3.74 -18.18 6.86
N PHE A 38 2.71 -17.57 7.44
CA PHE A 38 1.71 -18.29 8.25
C PHE A 38 0.92 -19.31 7.42
N ALA A 39 0.57 -18.99 6.18
CA ALA A 39 -0.08 -19.94 5.27
C ALA A 39 0.87 -21.07 4.84
N GLN A 40 2.17 -20.77 4.67
CA GLN A 40 3.19 -21.79 4.37
C GLN A 40 3.37 -22.78 5.52
N LYS A 41 3.21 -22.32 6.76
CA LYS A 41 3.21 -23.14 7.99
C LYS A 41 1.83 -23.77 8.29
N ALA A 42 0.90 -23.75 7.33
CA ALA A 42 -0.47 -24.23 7.47
C ALA A 42 -1.31 -23.59 8.59
N ASN A 43 -0.87 -22.45 9.14
CA ASN A 43 -1.64 -21.66 10.11
C ASN A 43 -2.57 -20.68 9.38
N TYR A 44 -3.62 -21.22 8.77
CA TYR A 44 -4.55 -20.46 7.92
C TYR A 44 -5.38 -19.44 8.70
N THR A 45 -5.70 -19.72 9.97
CA THR A 45 -6.42 -18.79 10.84
C THR A 45 -5.58 -17.54 11.08
N LEU A 46 -4.31 -17.71 11.46
CA LEU A 46 -3.41 -16.58 11.70
C LEU A 46 -3.09 -15.83 10.40
N HIS A 47 -2.92 -16.54 9.28
CA HIS A 47 -2.78 -15.93 7.96
C HIS A 47 -3.96 -15.01 7.64
N GLY A 48 -5.19 -15.50 7.79
CA GLY A 48 -6.41 -14.75 7.53
C GLY A 48 -6.52 -13.50 8.40
N TRP A 49 -6.36 -13.65 9.72
CA TRP A 49 -6.39 -12.51 10.65
C TRP A 49 -5.33 -11.46 10.32
N THR A 50 -4.08 -11.88 10.12
CA THR A 50 -2.98 -10.96 9.83
C THR A 50 -3.23 -10.21 8.52
N GLN A 51 -3.66 -10.91 7.46
CA GLN A 51 -3.97 -10.26 6.18
C GLN A 51 -5.14 -9.28 6.29
N SER A 52 -6.19 -9.62 7.03
CA SER A 52 -7.32 -8.70 7.26
C SER A 52 -6.89 -7.46 8.04
N ILE A 53 -6.07 -7.61 9.08
CA ILE A 53 -5.57 -6.47 9.87
C ILE A 53 -4.69 -5.57 9.00
N ILE A 54 -3.72 -6.14 8.27
CA ILE A 54 -2.86 -5.37 7.36
C ILE A 54 -3.71 -4.63 6.34
N PHE A 55 -4.69 -5.28 5.71
CA PHE A 55 -5.55 -4.67 4.70
C PHE A 55 -6.34 -3.48 5.26
N VAL A 56 -7.01 -3.64 6.40
CA VAL A 56 -7.78 -2.55 7.04
C VAL A 56 -6.85 -1.41 7.46
N PHE A 57 -5.70 -1.72 8.03
CA PHE A 57 -4.70 -0.72 8.40
C PHE A 57 -4.20 0.05 7.15
N SER A 58 -3.93 -0.63 6.03
CA SER A 58 -3.57 0.00 4.77
C SER A 58 -4.66 0.94 4.24
N LEU A 59 -5.94 0.59 4.37
CA LEU A 59 -7.05 1.46 4.01
C LEU A 59 -7.09 2.75 4.86
N ILE A 60 -6.83 2.64 6.15
CA ILE A 60 -6.74 3.80 7.05
C ILE A 60 -5.57 4.69 6.65
N VAL A 61 -4.40 4.10 6.39
CA VAL A 61 -3.18 4.83 6.01
C VAL A 61 -3.34 5.55 4.67
N VAL A 62 -3.92 4.90 3.65
CA VAL A 62 -4.17 5.58 2.36
C VAL A 62 -5.25 6.66 2.48
N GLY A 63 -6.26 6.44 3.32
CA GLY A 63 -7.27 7.47 3.62
C GLY A 63 -6.66 8.69 4.31
N TYR A 64 -5.78 8.47 5.28
CA TYR A 64 -5.02 9.52 5.95
C TYR A 64 -4.09 10.28 4.99
N PHE A 65 -3.40 9.55 4.11
CA PHE A 65 -2.57 10.14 3.04
C PHE A 65 -3.39 11.05 2.12
N GLU A 66 -4.49 10.53 1.56
CA GLU A 66 -5.34 11.28 0.63
C GLU A 66 -5.92 12.53 1.30
N TYR A 67 -6.35 12.40 2.56
CA TYR A 67 -6.84 13.52 3.34
C TYR A 67 -5.76 14.59 3.54
N GLY A 68 -4.54 14.18 3.90
CA GLY A 68 -3.39 15.09 4.05
C GLY A 68 -3.02 15.79 2.75
N VAL A 69 -2.99 15.06 1.64
CA VAL A 69 -2.73 15.63 0.31
C VAL A 69 -3.78 16.68 -0.06
N ARG A 70 -5.07 16.39 0.13
CA ARG A 70 -6.16 17.33 -0.17
C ARG A 70 -6.11 18.58 0.68
N LEU A 71 -5.85 18.45 1.98
CA LEU A 71 -5.70 19.60 2.87
C LEU A 71 -4.44 20.42 2.56
N GLY A 72 -3.37 19.77 2.11
CA GLY A 72 -2.11 20.41 1.76
C GLY A 72 -2.13 21.17 0.43
N GLY A 73 -3.27 21.25 -0.26
CA GLY A 73 -3.40 21.92 -1.56
C GLY A 73 -3.24 21.00 -2.77
N GLY A 74 -3.20 19.68 -2.55
CA GLY A 74 -3.09 18.68 -3.61
C GLY A 74 -1.69 18.58 -4.23
N TYR A 75 -1.60 17.89 -5.36
CA TYR A 75 -0.34 17.66 -6.08
C TYR A 75 0.41 18.97 -6.40
N GLU A 76 -0.30 20.00 -6.85
CA GLU A 76 0.30 21.27 -7.27
C GLU A 76 1.00 22.01 -6.12
N ALA A 77 0.59 21.82 -4.87
CA ALA A 77 1.28 22.44 -3.73
C ALA A 77 2.63 21.76 -3.44
N PHE A 78 2.71 20.44 -3.59
CA PHE A 78 3.91 19.68 -3.25
C PHE A 78 5.00 19.70 -4.35
N VAL A 79 4.61 19.97 -5.61
CA VAL A 79 5.53 19.99 -6.75
C VAL A 79 6.34 21.30 -6.86
N GLN A 80 5.89 22.41 -6.27
CA GLN A 80 6.50 23.75 -6.49
C GLN A 80 7.99 23.86 -6.15
N ASN A 81 8.50 23.00 -5.27
CA ASN A 81 9.85 23.11 -4.72
C ASN A 81 10.78 21.96 -5.16
N THR A 82 10.39 21.15 -6.15
CA THR A 82 11.28 20.14 -6.77
C THR A 82 12.03 20.73 -7.95
N LYS A 83 13.23 20.21 -8.22
CA LYS A 83 13.96 20.50 -9.47
C LYS A 83 13.58 19.55 -10.60
N VAL A 84 12.76 18.53 -10.31
CA VAL A 84 12.30 17.55 -11.29
C VAL A 84 11.22 18.18 -12.18
N ALA A 85 11.27 17.87 -13.47
CA ALA A 85 10.30 18.37 -14.43
C ALA A 85 8.87 17.91 -14.08
N HIS A 86 7.93 18.86 -14.13
CA HIS A 86 6.53 18.65 -13.69
C HIS A 86 5.80 17.58 -14.52
N ASP A 87 6.06 17.53 -15.82
CA ASP A 87 5.51 16.54 -16.75
C ASP A 87 5.95 15.11 -16.41
N TYR A 88 7.25 14.93 -16.13
CA TYR A 88 7.80 13.65 -15.71
C TYR A 88 7.19 13.19 -14.37
N LEU A 89 7.15 14.09 -13.38
CA LEU A 89 6.55 13.80 -12.07
C LEU A 89 5.08 13.42 -12.18
N PHE A 90 4.31 14.12 -13.02
CA PHE A 90 2.91 13.83 -13.25
C PHE A 90 2.70 12.44 -13.87
N VAL A 91 3.50 12.07 -14.88
CA VAL A 91 3.43 10.73 -15.50
C VAL A 91 3.73 9.63 -14.48
N ILE A 92 4.80 9.80 -13.69
CA ILE A 92 5.18 8.84 -12.64
C ILE A 92 4.08 8.72 -11.58
N LEU A 93 3.46 9.84 -11.18
CA LEU A 93 2.35 9.84 -10.24
C LEU A 93 1.15 9.05 -10.78
N ILE A 94 0.76 9.27 -12.04
CA ILE A 94 -0.35 8.54 -12.68
C ILE A 94 -0.05 7.04 -12.73
N ILE A 95 1.18 6.66 -13.10
CA ILE A 95 1.61 5.24 -13.11
C ILE A 95 1.50 4.64 -11.70
N HIS A 96 1.98 5.34 -10.67
CA HIS A 96 1.88 4.89 -9.28
C HIS A 96 0.43 4.68 -8.86
N ILE A 97 -0.44 5.67 -9.08
CA ILE A 97 -1.87 5.60 -8.73
C ILE A 97 -2.54 4.41 -9.44
N PHE A 98 -2.26 4.23 -10.73
CA PHE A 98 -2.81 3.11 -11.51
C PHE A 98 -2.41 1.75 -10.90
N ILE A 99 -1.13 1.56 -10.59
CA ILE A 99 -0.62 0.33 -9.96
C ILE A 99 -1.27 0.13 -8.59
N ALA A 100 -1.35 1.18 -7.77
CA ALA A 100 -1.92 1.13 -6.42
C ALA A 100 -3.41 0.75 -6.44
N VAL A 101 -4.21 1.38 -7.30
CA VAL A 101 -5.65 1.12 -7.44
C VAL A 101 -5.91 -0.29 -7.95
N LEU A 102 -5.19 -0.74 -8.97
CA LEU A 102 -5.30 -2.12 -9.45
C LEU A 102 -4.93 -3.14 -8.36
N THR A 103 -3.83 -2.90 -7.65
CA THR A 103 -3.38 -3.76 -6.55
C THR A 103 -4.44 -3.83 -5.45
N LEU A 104 -5.00 -2.69 -5.05
CA LEU A 104 -6.06 -2.63 -4.04
C LEU A 104 -7.29 -3.43 -4.49
N GLY A 105 -7.72 -3.31 -5.75
CA GLY A 105 -8.85 -4.08 -6.29
C GLY A 105 -8.60 -5.60 -6.27
N ILE A 106 -7.41 -6.04 -6.69
CA ILE A 106 -7.03 -7.46 -6.66
C ILE A 106 -6.95 -7.97 -5.21
N TRP A 107 -6.35 -7.20 -4.30
CA TRP A 107 -6.26 -7.57 -2.89
C TRP A 107 -7.64 -7.69 -2.23
N THR A 108 -8.49 -6.71 -2.47
CA THR A 108 -9.88 -6.68 -1.97
C THR A 108 -10.65 -7.91 -2.44
N SER A 109 -10.65 -8.19 -3.75
CA SER A 109 -11.34 -9.36 -4.31
C SER A 109 -10.78 -10.68 -3.78
N THR A 110 -9.47 -10.78 -3.58
CA THR A 110 -8.81 -11.96 -2.99
C THR A 110 -9.27 -12.19 -1.55
N LEU A 111 -9.33 -11.13 -0.74
CA LEU A 111 -9.74 -11.21 0.66
C LEU A 111 -11.24 -11.56 0.79
N PHE A 112 -12.11 -10.91 0.02
CA PHE A 112 -13.54 -11.24 -0.01
C PHE A 112 -13.80 -12.67 -0.51
N GLY A 113 -13.08 -13.10 -1.54
CA GLY A 113 -13.13 -14.47 -2.04
C GLY A 113 -12.72 -15.50 -1.00
N ALA A 114 -11.63 -15.24 -0.27
CA ALA A 114 -11.16 -16.08 0.84
C ALA A 114 -12.18 -16.13 1.99
N TYR A 115 -12.72 -14.98 2.39
CA TYR A 115 -13.74 -14.90 3.45
C TYR A 115 -15.02 -15.67 3.09
N LYS A 116 -15.54 -15.47 1.88
CA LYS A 116 -16.73 -16.19 1.38
C LYS A 116 -16.48 -17.70 1.33
N SER A 117 -15.29 -18.13 0.93
CA SER A 117 -14.91 -19.54 0.90
C SER A 117 -14.80 -20.13 2.30
N SER A 118 -14.19 -19.40 3.24
CA SER A 118 -14.11 -19.82 4.65
C SER A 118 -15.48 -19.94 5.30
N LYS A 119 -16.41 -19.01 5.02
CA LYS A 119 -17.78 -19.05 5.54
C LYS A 119 -18.62 -20.22 5.04
N ARG A 120 -18.34 -20.72 3.83
CA ARG A 120 -19.03 -21.89 3.27
C ARG A 120 -18.68 -23.20 3.98
N GLY A 121 -17.67 -23.18 4.85
CA GLY A 121 -17.17 -24.38 5.53
C GLY A 121 -16.35 -25.27 4.59
N GLY A 122 -15.59 -26.19 5.18
CA GLY A 122 -14.72 -27.13 4.45
C GLY A 122 -13.34 -27.25 5.08
N VAL A 123 -12.58 -28.24 4.60
CA VAL A 123 -11.20 -28.48 5.03
C VAL A 123 -10.27 -27.52 4.28
N LEU A 124 -9.35 -26.89 5.00
CA LEU A 124 -8.27 -26.09 4.41
C LEU A 124 -7.01 -26.96 4.26
N PRO A 125 -6.27 -26.87 3.15
CA PRO A 125 -6.56 -26.07 1.95
C PRO A 125 -7.69 -26.65 1.10
N GLY A 126 -8.67 -25.81 0.73
CA GLY A 126 -9.82 -26.23 -0.09
C GLY A 126 -9.54 -26.21 -1.61
N VAL A 127 -10.54 -26.61 -2.41
CA VAL A 127 -10.46 -26.71 -3.89
C VAL A 127 -10.03 -25.41 -4.58
N GLY A 128 -10.29 -24.25 -3.97
CA GLY A 128 -9.89 -22.94 -4.49
C GLY A 128 -8.44 -22.52 -4.19
N SER A 129 -7.65 -23.36 -3.49
CA SER A 129 -6.33 -23.01 -2.96
C SER A 129 -5.34 -22.57 -4.06
N ALA A 130 -5.31 -23.26 -5.20
CA ALA A 130 -4.43 -22.90 -6.31
C ALA A 130 -4.73 -21.51 -6.88
N SER A 131 -6.02 -21.19 -7.04
CA SER A 131 -6.47 -19.87 -7.50
C SER A 131 -6.14 -18.78 -6.48
N HIS A 132 -6.40 -19.04 -5.19
CA HIS A 132 -6.06 -18.12 -4.11
C HIS A 132 -4.55 -17.85 -4.04
N LYS A 133 -3.71 -18.88 -4.18
CA LYS A 133 -2.24 -18.72 -4.21
C LYS A 133 -1.79 -17.85 -5.38
N LYS A 134 -2.36 -18.03 -6.57
CA LYS A 134 -2.06 -17.21 -7.74
C LYS A 134 -2.50 -15.76 -7.55
N ALA A 135 -3.68 -15.54 -6.99
CA ALA A 135 -4.19 -14.20 -6.67
C ALA A 135 -3.33 -13.51 -5.61
N GLY A 136 -2.97 -14.22 -4.53
CA GLY A 136 -2.09 -13.72 -3.47
C GLY A 136 -0.70 -13.34 -3.99
N LEU A 137 -0.11 -14.12 -4.91
CA LEU A 137 1.17 -13.76 -5.53
C LEU A 137 1.07 -12.49 -6.38
N ARG A 138 -0.02 -12.33 -7.14
CA ARG A 138 -0.28 -11.11 -7.91
C ARG A 138 -0.46 -9.89 -7.00
N THR A 139 -1.22 -10.04 -5.92
CA THR A 139 -1.36 -9.02 -4.89
C THR A 139 -0.02 -8.65 -4.29
N PHE A 140 0.80 -9.63 -3.90
CA PHE A 140 2.11 -9.38 -3.32
C PHE A 140 3.03 -8.62 -4.28
N ALA A 141 3.10 -9.04 -5.54
CA ALA A 141 3.87 -8.34 -6.57
C ALA A 141 3.36 -6.90 -6.77
N GLY A 142 2.03 -6.70 -6.80
CA GLY A 142 1.42 -5.38 -6.85
C GLY A 142 1.81 -4.50 -5.67
N ILE A 143 1.80 -5.03 -4.44
CA ILE A 143 2.19 -4.30 -3.23
C ILE A 143 3.66 -3.88 -3.27
N VAL A 144 4.55 -4.77 -3.73
CA VAL A 144 5.97 -4.43 -3.95
C VAL A 144 6.09 -3.29 -4.96
N LEU A 145 5.40 -3.36 -6.09
CA LEU A 145 5.43 -2.32 -7.12
C LEU A 145 4.84 -0.99 -6.63
N THR A 146 3.72 -1.01 -5.91
CA THR A 146 3.14 0.18 -5.26
C THR A 146 4.12 0.80 -4.27
N SER A 147 4.82 -0.01 -3.47
CA SER A 147 5.82 0.46 -2.52
C SER A 147 6.99 1.15 -3.23
N LEU A 148 7.59 0.47 -4.20
CA LEU A 148 8.73 1.02 -4.96
C LEU A 148 8.38 2.30 -5.70
N THR A 149 7.24 2.32 -6.39
CA THR A 149 6.79 3.53 -7.13
C THR A 149 6.37 4.66 -6.19
N GLY A 150 5.78 4.36 -5.04
CA GLY A 150 5.42 5.37 -4.04
C GLY A 150 6.62 6.02 -3.38
N ILE A 151 7.64 5.22 -3.03
CA ILE A 151 8.94 5.71 -2.57
C ILE A 151 9.58 6.57 -3.66
N TRP A 152 9.49 6.14 -4.93
CA TRP A 152 10.03 6.93 -6.03
C TRP A 152 9.34 8.29 -6.16
N VAL A 153 8.00 8.35 -6.11
CA VAL A 153 7.24 9.61 -6.09
C VAL A 153 7.69 10.50 -4.93
N TYR A 154 7.86 9.94 -3.73
CA TYR A 154 8.35 10.68 -2.57
C TYR A 154 9.74 11.28 -2.81
N LEU A 155 10.69 10.49 -3.35
CA LEU A 155 12.04 10.97 -3.63
C LEU A 155 12.04 12.11 -4.66
N LEU A 156 11.28 11.96 -5.75
CA LEU A 156 11.11 13.02 -6.74
C LEU A 156 10.47 14.28 -6.14
N LEU A 157 9.49 14.12 -5.26
CA LEU A 157 8.77 15.23 -4.66
C LEU A 157 9.49 15.91 -3.51
N PHE A 158 10.51 15.32 -2.87
CA PHE A 158 11.07 15.89 -1.63
C PHE A 158 12.59 15.79 -1.48
N VAL A 159 13.27 15.06 -2.36
CA VAL A 159 14.74 14.90 -2.30
C VAL A 159 15.42 15.55 -3.50
N PHE A 160 14.87 15.36 -4.70
CA PHE A 160 15.38 15.94 -5.94
C PHE A 160 14.67 17.27 -6.27
#